data_AF-A0A1G3UJL9-F1
#
_entry.id   AF-A0A1G3UJL9-F1
#
_cell.length_a   1.000
_cell.length_b   1.000
_cell.length_c   1.000
_cell.angle_alpha   90.00
_cell.angle_beta   90.00
_cell.angle_gamma   90.00
#
_symmetry.space_group_name_H-M   'P 1'
#
loop_
_entity.id
_entity.type
_entity.pdbx_description
1 polymer ?
#
loop_
_entity_poly.entity_id
_entity_poly.type
_entity_poly.pdbx_seq_one_letter_code
_entity_poly.pdbx_strand_id
1 'polypeptide(L)'
;MQTLKIEVEDGKLDILLNLIQNLRDGIIKNYTITPNIDENLKVDPYFYERQKELHRLRDDVKSKKMPMYEWNEFEEEMDLFEKELITKYANH
;
A
#
# COMPACT_ATOMS: atom_id res chain seq x y z
N MET A 1 -21.69 -8.61 -28.58
CA MET A 1 -20.33 -8.71 -28.02
C MET A 1 -20.44 -9.41 -26.68
N GLN A 2 -19.67 -10.45 -26.43
CA GLN A 2 -19.72 -11.21 -25.17
C GLN A 2 -18.38 -11.04 -24.45
N THR A 3 -18.41 -10.97 -23.13
CA THR A 3 -17.22 -10.75 -22.28
C THR A 3 -16.99 -11.99 -21.42
N LEU A 4 -15.80 -12.57 -21.50
CA LEU A 4 -15.37 -13.70 -20.68
C LEU A 4 -14.39 -13.20 -19.61
N LYS A 5 -14.66 -13.50 -18.34
CA LYS A 5 -13.74 -13.27 -17.21
C LYS A 5 -13.18 -14.62 -16.78
N ILE A 6 -11.86 -14.69 -16.61
CA ILE A 6 -11.15 -15.90 -16.19
C ILE A 6 -10.21 -15.49 -15.05
N GLU A 7 -10.33 -16.18 -13.91
CA GLU A 7 -9.37 -16.06 -12.81
C GLU A 7 -8.26 -17.11 -12.99
N VAL A 8 -7.02 -16.68 -12.84
CA VAL A 8 -5.83 -17.49 -13.15
C VAL A 8 -4.84 -17.33 -12.00
N GLU A 9 -4.24 -18.43 -11.57
CA GLU A 9 -3.18 -18.39 -10.56
C GLU A 9 -1.90 -17.74 -11.11
N ASP A 10 -1.16 -17.02 -10.26
CA ASP A 10 0.00 -16.18 -10.62
C ASP A 10 1.17 -16.94 -11.29
N GLY A 11 1.17 -18.28 -11.29
CA GLY A 11 2.16 -19.11 -12.00
C GLY A 11 1.65 -19.79 -13.28
N LYS A 12 0.38 -19.56 -13.67
CA LYS A 12 -0.29 -20.24 -14.79
C LYS A 12 -0.65 -19.32 -15.95
N LEU A 13 -0.37 -18.01 -15.81
CA LEU A 13 -0.70 -17.01 -16.82
C LEU A 13 -0.06 -17.32 -18.18
N ASP A 14 1.22 -17.70 -18.21
CA ASP A 14 1.93 -18.01 -19.44
C ASP A 14 1.33 -19.20 -20.20
N ILE A 15 0.85 -20.21 -19.48
CA ILE A 15 0.18 -21.37 -20.06
C ILE A 15 -1.12 -20.94 -20.75
N LEU A 16 -1.92 -20.10 -20.08
CA LEU A 16 -3.15 -19.58 -20.65
C LEU A 16 -2.87 -18.70 -21.87
N LEU A 17 -1.85 -17.84 -21.81
CA LEU A 17 -1.46 -16.99 -22.94
C LEU A 17 -1.01 -17.82 -24.14
N ASN A 18 -0.23 -18.89 -23.93
CA ASN A 18 0.16 -19.80 -24.99
C ASN A 18 -1.05 -20.51 -25.61
N LEU A 19 -2.03 -20.95 -24.81
CA LEU A 19 -3.27 -21.55 -25.33
C LEU A 19 -4.06 -20.55 -26.18
N ILE A 20 -4.25 -19.33 -25.70
CA ILE A 20 -4.95 -18.26 -26.41
C ILE A 20 -4.24 -17.92 -27.73
N GLN A 21 -2.90 -17.85 -27.72
CA GLN A 21 -2.11 -17.61 -28.92
C GLN A 21 -2.16 -18.77 -29.92
N ASN A 22 -2.36 -20.01 -29.47
CA ASN A 22 -2.48 -21.17 -30.37
C ASN A 22 -3.89 -21.29 -30.99
N LEU A 23 -4.91 -20.64 -30.41
CA LEU A 23 -6.28 -20.58 -30.97
C LEU A 23 -6.41 -19.54 -32.11
N ARG A 24 -5.30 -19.24 -32.80
CA ARG A 24 -5.04 -17.98 -33.50
C ARG A 24 -5.89 -17.68 -34.73
N ASP A 25 -6.66 -18.63 -35.27
CA ASP A 25 -7.42 -18.40 -36.50
C ASP A 25 -8.93 -18.34 -36.27
N GLY A 26 -9.47 -17.12 -36.32
CA GLY A 26 -10.91 -16.85 -36.42
C GLY A 26 -11.71 -16.83 -35.11
N ILE A 27 -11.14 -17.32 -34.00
CA ILE A 27 -11.85 -17.45 -32.72
C ILE A 27 -11.64 -16.22 -31.81
N ILE A 28 -10.40 -15.74 -31.68
CA ILE A 28 -10.03 -14.67 -30.73
C ILE A 28 -9.51 -13.46 -31.50
N LYS A 29 -10.28 -12.36 -31.52
CA LYS A 29 -9.86 -11.09 -32.16
C LYS A 29 -8.93 -10.26 -31.30
N ASN A 30 -9.12 -10.26 -29.98
CA ASN A 30 -8.29 -9.56 -29.02
C ASN A 30 -8.40 -10.23 -27.63
N TYR A 31 -7.41 -9.99 -26.78
CA TYR A 31 -7.48 -10.28 -25.35
C TYR A 31 -6.88 -9.10 -24.58
N THR A 32 -7.35 -8.88 -23.35
CA THR A 32 -6.85 -7.83 -22.46
C THR A 32 -6.53 -8.46 -21.12
N ILE A 33 -5.34 -8.19 -20.58
CA ILE A 33 -4.95 -8.59 -19.23
C ILE A 33 -5.18 -7.37 -18.35
N THR A 34 -6.16 -7.45 -17.47
CA THR A 34 -6.38 -6.42 -16.45
C THR A 34 -5.69 -6.87 -15.18
N PRO A 35 -4.60 -6.22 -14.73
CA PRO A 35 -4.00 -6.56 -13.46
C PRO A 35 -5.04 -6.34 -12.36
N ASN A 36 -5.34 -7.40 -11.60
CA ASN A 36 -6.18 -7.29 -10.43
C ASN A 36 -5.34 -6.72 -9.30
N ILE A 37 -5.08 -5.41 -9.36
CA ILE A 37 -4.40 -4.70 -8.27
C ILE A 37 -5.39 -4.65 -7.11
N ASP A 38 -4.96 -5.14 -5.94
CA ASP A 38 -5.70 -5.01 -4.68
C ASP A 38 -6.15 -3.56 -4.48
N GLU A 39 -7.40 -3.34 -4.07
CA GLU A 39 -7.96 -1.99 -3.95
C GLU A 39 -7.22 -1.14 -2.94
N ASN A 40 -6.71 -1.73 -1.86
CA ASN A 40 -5.94 -1.00 -0.86
C ASN A 40 -4.62 -0.51 -1.46
N LEU A 41 -3.96 -1.34 -2.29
CA LEU A 41 -2.71 -0.97 -2.96
C LEU A 41 -2.87 0.06 -4.08
N LYS A 42 -4.08 0.21 -4.65
CA LYS A 42 -4.38 1.28 -5.61
C LYS A 42 -4.36 2.66 -4.97
N VAL A 43 -4.89 2.76 -3.74
CA VAL A 43 -4.96 4.01 -2.98
C VAL A 43 -3.63 4.27 -2.28
N ASP A 44 -3.02 3.20 -1.76
CA ASP A 44 -1.86 3.25 -0.91
C ASP A 44 -0.88 2.11 -1.23
N PRO A 45 0.23 2.39 -1.92
CA PRO A 45 1.25 1.39 -2.23
C PRO A 45 1.89 0.72 -1.00
N TYR A 46 1.80 1.33 0.18
CA TYR A 46 2.40 0.84 1.43
C TYR A 46 1.35 0.43 2.47
N PHE A 47 0.14 0.09 2.02
CA PHE A 47 -1.00 -0.17 2.90
C PHE A 47 -0.69 -1.25 3.96
N TYR A 48 -0.10 -2.37 3.56
CA TYR A 48 0.15 -3.48 4.47
C TYR A 48 1.31 -3.19 5.44
N GLU A 49 2.33 -2.46 5.00
CA GLU A 49 3.40 -1.97 5.86
C GLU A 49 2.85 -1.05 6.94
N ARG A 50 2.03 -0.06 6.55
CA ARG A 50 1.39 0.87 7.48
C ARG A 50 0.39 0.20 8.41
N GLN A 51 -0.38 -0.77 7.92
CA GLN A 51 -1.28 -1.56 8.76
C GLN A 51 -0.49 -2.32 9.84
N LYS A 52 0.64 -2.94 9.46
CA LYS A 52 1.51 -3.67 10.39
C LYS A 52 2.14 -2.73 11.42
N GLU A 53 2.59 -1.55 10.99
CA GLU A 53 3.14 -0.52 11.86
C GLU A 53 2.09 -0.02 12.86
N LEU A 54 0.88 0.28 12.40
CA LEU A 54 -0.23 0.71 13.26
C LEU A 54 -0.55 -0.33 14.35
N HIS A 55 -0.57 -1.62 13.99
CA HIS A 55 -0.78 -2.68 14.98
C HIS A 55 0.33 -2.72 16.03
N ARG A 56 1.59 -2.56 15.62
CA ARG A 56 2.73 -2.48 16.56
C ARG A 56 2.62 -1.28 17.49
N LEU A 57 2.36 -0.08 16.95
CA LEU A 57 2.18 1.13 17.75
C LEU A 57 1.06 0.97 18.78
N ARG A 58 -0.06 0.38 18.37
CA ARG A 58 -1.19 0.11 19.28
C ARG A 58 -0.80 -0.85 20.42
N ASP A 59 0.00 -1.87 20.13
CA ASP A 59 0.48 -2.81 21.14
C ASP A 59 1.51 -2.17 22.09
N ASP A 60 2.38 -1.30 21.57
CA ASP A 60 3.35 -0.55 22.38
C ASP A 60 2.66 0.44 23.32
N VAL A 61 1.61 1.13 22.85
CA VAL A 61 0.77 1.99 23.70
C VAL A 61 0.07 1.16 24.79
N LYS A 62 -0.57 0.04 24.43
CA LYS A 62 -1.27 -0.83 25.40
C LYS A 62 -0.31 -1.42 26.44
N SER A 63 0.90 -1.77 26.03
CA SER A 63 1.94 -2.31 26.91
C SER A 63 2.70 -1.23 27.68
N LYS A 64 2.35 0.05 27.51
CA LYS A 64 3.01 1.22 28.13
C LYS A 64 4.50 1.36 27.75
N LYS A 65 4.94 0.73 26.66
CA LYS A 65 6.27 0.95 26.08
C LYS A 65 6.38 2.31 25.41
N MET A 66 5.26 2.80 24.90
CA MET A 66 5.12 4.14 24.35
C MET A 66 4.17 4.94 25.26
N PRO A 67 4.62 6.09 25.82
CA PRO A 67 3.73 6.95 26.58
C PRO A 67 2.71 7.60 25.64
N MET A 68 1.50 7.78 26.15
CA MET A 68 0.52 8.65 25.54
C MET A 68 0.69 10.01 26.20
N TYR A 69 1.05 11.01 25.42
CA TYR A 69 1.22 12.38 25.92
C TYR A 69 -0.15 12.98 26.20
N GLU A 70 -0.26 13.69 27.32
CA GLU A 70 -1.34 14.65 27.49
C GLU A 70 -1.13 15.84 26.55
N TRP A 71 -2.21 16.52 26.19
CA TRP A 71 -2.15 17.57 25.16
C TRP A 71 -1.17 18.70 25.50
N ASN A 72 -1.08 19.09 26.78
CA ASN A 72 -0.13 20.10 27.25
C ASN A 72 1.33 19.62 27.13
N GLU A 73 1.61 18.36 27.44
CA GLU A 73 2.96 17.79 27.30
C GLU A 73 3.36 17.74 25.82
N PHE A 74 2.41 17.42 24.94
CA PHE A 74 2.62 17.45 23.50
C PHE A 74 2.93 18.87 22.99
N GLU A 75 2.16 19.89 23.43
CA GLU A 75 2.42 21.29 23.04
C GLU A 75 3.81 21.75 23.47
N GLU A 76 4.22 21.45 24.71
CA GLU A 76 5.54 21.82 25.22
C GLU A 76 6.69 21.18 24.41
N GLU A 77 6.58 19.89 24.09
CA GLU A 77 7.56 19.17 23.27
C GLU A 77 7.61 19.69 21.83
N MET A 78 6.46 20.01 21.25
CA MET A 78 6.38 20.56 19.88
C MET A 78 6.96 21.96 19.78
N ASP A 79 6.72 22.82 20.76
CA ASP A 79 7.32 24.15 20.86
C ASP A 79 8.85 24.08 20.95
N LEU A 80 9.36 23.09 21.70
CA LEU A 80 10.80 22.85 21.80
C LEU A 80 11.37 22.39 20.46
N PHE A 81 10.72 21.40 19.83
CA PHE A 81 11.12 20.88 18.53
C PHE A 81 11.15 21.97 17.45
N GLU A 82 10.15 22.85 17.41
CA GLU A 82 10.11 23.97 16.46
C GLU A 82 11.29 24.94 16.70
N LYS A 83 11.58 25.30 17.96
CA LYS A 83 12.74 26.14 18.30
C LYS A 83 14.06 25.51 17.87
N GLU A 84 14.21 24.19 18.03
CA GLU A 84 15.40 23.46 17.59
C GLU A 84 15.55 23.51 16.06
N LEU A 85 14.46 23.31 15.31
CA LEU A 85 14.46 23.42 13.85
C LEU A 85 14.85 24.82 13.39
N ILE A 86 14.24 25.85 13.97
CA ILE A 86 14.56 27.26 13.65
C ILE A 86 16.03 27.55 13.95
N THR A 87 16.52 27.18 15.14
CA THR A 87 17.91 27.40 15.52
C THR A 87 18.88 26.74 14.55
N LYS A 88 18.56 25.52 14.10
CA LYS A 88 19.41 24.70 13.23
C LYS A 88 19.40 25.15 11.78
N TYR A 89 18.28 25.67 11.27
CA TYR A 89 18.11 25.90 9.82
C TYR A 89 17.78 27.33 9.42
N ALA A 90 17.30 28.19 10.34
CA ALA A 90 16.88 29.56 10.02
C ALA A 90 17.97 30.63 10.24
N ASN A 91 19.12 30.28 10.83
CA ASN A 91 20.26 31.18 11.02
C ASN A 91 21.25 31.15 9.83
N HIS A 92 20.74 31.28 8.60
CA HIS A 92 21.54 31.49 7.38
C HIS A 92 21.07 32.73 6.62
#